data_AF-A0A9D0I7H0-F1
#
_entry.id   AF-A0A9D0I7H0-F1
#
_cell.length_a   1.000
_cell.length_b   1.000
_cell.length_c   1.000
_cell.angle_alpha   90.00
_cell.angle_beta   90.00
_cell.angle_gamma   90.00
#
_symmetry.space_group_name_H-M   'P 1'
#
loop_
_entity.id
_entity.type
_entity.pdbx_description
1 polymer ?
#
loop_
_entity_poly.entity_id
_entity_poly.type
_entity_poly.pdbx_seq_one_letter_code
_entity_poly.pdbx_strand_id
1 'polypeptide(L)'
;VYGIDMPAASELVAHDRSEQEVREYIGADRLIYQDLEDLIAAVKKWGGSRIERFDTSVFDGNYVTGDVSHQYLEQLQLLRSDSAKKRTQADPSVIGLHNNA
;
A
#
# COMPACT_ATOMS: atom_id res chain seq x y z
N VAL A 1 -6.47 5.95 2.76
CA VAL A 1 -7.04 7.31 2.93
C VAL A 1 -8.55 7.35 2.69
N TYR A 2 -9.09 6.57 1.74
CA TYR A 2 -10.55 6.47 1.49
C TYR A 2 -11.18 5.15 1.99
N GLY A 3 -10.82 4.70 3.19
CA GLY A 3 -11.45 3.54 3.85
C GLY A 3 -10.91 2.15 3.47
N ILE A 4 -10.13 2.02 2.40
CA ILE A 4 -9.33 0.80 2.14
C ILE A 4 -8.07 0.84 3.00
N ASP A 5 -7.84 -0.23 3.77
CA ASP A 5 -6.64 -0.37 4.59
C ASP A 5 -5.45 -0.83 3.74
N MET A 6 -4.42 0.01 3.67
CA MET A 6 -3.17 -0.27 2.98
C MET A 6 -2.00 0.03 3.91
N PRO A 7 -0.88 -0.71 3.79
CA PRO A 7 0.35 -0.40 4.51
C PRO A 7 0.94 0.93 4.05
N ALA A 8 1.97 1.42 4.72
CA ALA A 8 2.64 2.64 4.30
C ALA A 8 3.30 2.47 2.92
N ALA A 9 3.50 3.56 2.18
CA ALA A 9 4.12 3.51 0.85
C ALA A 9 5.49 2.78 0.90
N SER A 10 6.32 3.12 1.89
CA SER A 10 7.62 2.45 2.14
C SER A 10 7.55 0.94 2.42
N GLU A 11 6.40 0.42 2.81
CA GLU A 11 6.18 -1.02 3.06
C GLU A 11 5.68 -1.76 1.81
N LEU A 12 5.29 -1.03 0.76
CA LEU A 12 4.90 -1.64 -0.52
C LEU A 12 6.15 -2.12 -1.26
N VAL A 13 6.13 -3.38 -1.69
CA VAL A 13 7.25 -3.99 -2.42
C VAL A 13 7.60 -3.21 -3.70
N ALA A 14 6.61 -2.65 -4.38
CA ALA A 14 6.78 -1.88 -5.61
C ALA A 14 7.18 -0.41 -5.39
N HIS A 15 7.23 0.07 -4.14
CA HIS A 15 7.63 1.45 -3.87
C HIS A 15 9.11 1.66 -4.18
N ASP A 16 9.41 2.68 -4.97
CA ASP A 16 10.73 3.03 -5.49
C ASP A 16 11.50 1.86 -6.12
N ARG A 17 10.77 0.87 -6.66
CA ARG A 17 11.34 -0.27 -7.39
C ARG A 17 10.72 -0.39 -8.76
N SER A 18 11.57 -0.66 -9.74
CA SER A 18 11.15 -1.11 -11.07
C SER A 18 10.56 -2.52 -11.01
N GLU A 19 9.77 -2.88 -12.02
CA GLU A 19 9.22 -4.24 -12.16
C GLU A 19 10.31 -5.33 -12.08
N GLN A 20 11.48 -5.07 -12.68
CA GLN A 20 12.61 -5.99 -12.64
C GLN A 20 13.13 -6.19 -11.21
N GLU A 21 13.30 -5.10 -10.44
CA GLU A 21 13.75 -5.17 -9.06
C GLU A 21 12.73 -5.88 -8.17
N VAL A 22 11.43 -5.69 -8.41
CA VAL A 22 10.39 -6.43 -7.70
C VAL A 22 10.44 -7.91 -8.04
N ARG A 23 10.58 -8.26 -9.33
CA ARG A 23 10.70 -9.65 -9.81
C ARG A 23 11.87 -10.37 -9.13
N GLU A 24 13.03 -9.71 -9.07
CA GLU A 24 14.22 -10.24 -8.42
C GLU A 24 14.02 -10.35 -6.91
N TYR A 25 13.43 -9.35 -6.27
CA TYR A 25 13.15 -9.34 -4.84
C TYR A 25 12.25 -10.50 -4.40
N ILE A 26 11.21 -10.83 -5.18
CA ILE A 26 10.31 -11.95 -4.88
C ILE A 26 10.83 -13.30 -5.39
N GLY A 27 11.93 -13.33 -6.14
CA GLY A 27 12.53 -14.54 -6.70
C GLY A 27 11.72 -15.20 -7.83
N ALA A 28 10.97 -14.42 -8.60
CA ALA A 28 10.13 -14.95 -9.68
C ALA A 28 10.86 -15.04 -11.03
N ASP A 29 10.58 -16.09 -11.80
CA ASP A 29 11.09 -16.22 -13.17
C ASP A 29 10.51 -15.13 -14.10
N ARG A 30 9.24 -14.78 -13.88
CA ARG A 30 8.52 -13.71 -14.59
C ARG A 30 7.59 -12.98 -13.63
N LEU A 31 7.49 -11.68 -13.84
CA LEU A 31 6.50 -10.79 -13.22
C LEU A 31 5.81 -10.05 -14.35
N ILE A 32 4.51 -9.80 -14.20
CA ILE A 32 3.72 -8.99 -15.13
C ILE A 32 2.72 -8.21 -14.28
N TYR A 33 2.66 -6.90 -14.50
CA TYR A 33 1.60 -6.05 -13.96
C TYR A 33 0.52 -5.80 -15.02
N GLN A 34 -0.73 -5.62 -14.58
CA GLN A 34 -1.81 -5.18 -15.45
C GLN A 34 -1.70 -3.67 -15.67
N ASP A 35 -1.83 -3.24 -16.92
CA ASP A 35 -1.89 -1.82 -17.25
C ASP A 35 -3.11 -1.15 -16.62
N LEU A 36 -2.92 0.04 -16.04
CA LEU A 36 -3.99 0.79 -15.38
C LEU A 36 -5.12 1.16 -16.35
N GLU A 37 -4.77 1.51 -17.59
CA GLU A 37 -5.74 1.83 -18.65
C GLU A 37 -6.62 0.63 -18.99
N ASP A 38 -6.02 -0.56 -19.09
CA ASP A 38 -6.73 -1.81 -19.33
C ASP A 38 -7.66 -2.18 -18.16
N LEU A 39 -7.22 -1.95 -16.91
CA LEU A 39 -8.07 -2.14 -15.74
C LEU A 39 -9.29 -1.22 -15.78
N ILE A 40 -9.10 0.07 -16.09
CA ILE A 40 -10.19 1.03 -16.24
C ILE A 40 -11.15 0.58 -17.34
N ALA A 41 -10.62 0.19 -18.51
CA ALA A 41 -11.42 -0.25 -19.64
C ALA A 41 -12.24 -1.51 -19.31
N ALA A 42 -11.63 -2.48 -18.62
CA ALA A 42 -12.28 -3.73 -18.21
C ALA A 42 -13.47 -3.46 -17.28
N VAL A 43 -13.31 -2.57 -16.28
CA VAL A 43 -14.39 -2.23 -15.34
C VAL A 43 -15.47 -1.39 -16.03
N LYS A 44 -15.11 -0.42 -16.90
CA LYS A 44 -16.08 0.38 -17.67
C LYS A 44 -16.98 -0.49 -18.55
N LYS A 45 -16.43 -1.53 -19.17
CA LYS A 45 -17.18 -2.45 -20.02
C LYS A 45 -18.30 -3.16 -19.26
N TRP A 46 -18.14 -3.39 -17.96
CA TRP A 46 -19.09 -4.09 -17.11
C TRP A 46 -20.04 -3.15 -16.36
N GLY A 47 -19.58 -1.96 -15.95
CA GLY A 47 -20.29 -1.04 -15.06
C GLY A 47 -21.46 -0.24 -15.67
N GLY A 48 -21.75 -0.41 -16.96
CA GLY A 48 -22.69 0.44 -17.67
C GLY A 48 -22.14 1.86 -17.89
N SER A 49 -22.58 2.53 -18.95
CA SER A 49 -21.95 3.74 -19.52
C SER A 49 -21.95 5.01 -18.65
N ARG A 50 -22.24 4.91 -17.34
CA ARG A 50 -22.42 6.07 -16.45
C ARG A 50 -21.18 6.43 -15.63
N ILE A 51 -20.16 5.56 -15.59
CA ILE A 51 -18.94 5.82 -14.83
C ILE A 51 -17.90 6.47 -15.74
N GLU A 52 -17.67 7.77 -15.55
CA GLU A 52 -16.70 8.54 -16.34
C GLU A 52 -15.26 8.35 -15.85
N ARG A 53 -15.06 8.29 -14.52
CA ARG A 53 -13.74 8.18 -13.86
C ARG A 53 -13.82 7.28 -12.63
N PHE A 54 -12.69 6.66 -12.29
CA PHE A 54 -12.49 5.87 -11.07
C PHE A 54 -11.49 6.58 -10.17
N ASP A 55 -11.55 6.31 -8.86
CA ASP A 55 -10.45 6.66 -7.96
C ASP A 55 -9.29 5.68 -8.18
N THR A 56 -8.23 6.15 -8.84
CA THR A 56 -7.01 5.39 -9.15
C THR A 56 -5.84 5.79 -8.27
N SER A 57 -6.10 6.55 -7.21
CA SER A 57 -5.13 7.22 -6.34
C SER A 57 -4.00 6.33 -5.82
N VAL A 58 -4.27 5.04 -5.63
CA VAL A 58 -3.31 4.04 -5.16
C VAL A 58 -2.32 3.57 -6.23
N PHE A 59 -2.64 3.78 -7.50
CA PHE A 59 -1.83 3.38 -8.66
C PHE A 59 -1.08 4.56 -9.27
N ASP A 60 -1.71 5.73 -9.36
CA ASP A 60 -1.17 6.91 -10.03
C ASP A 60 -0.83 8.09 -9.10
N GLY A 61 -1.16 7.96 -7.80
CA GLY A 61 -0.95 9.02 -6.81
C GLY A 61 -1.94 10.20 -6.93
N ASN A 62 -2.93 10.14 -7.82
CA ASN A 62 -3.89 11.22 -8.05
C ASN A 62 -5.11 11.05 -7.14
N TYR A 63 -5.04 11.66 -5.95
CA TYR A 63 -6.15 11.68 -5.00
C TYR A 63 -7.21 12.70 -5.40
N VAL A 64 -8.44 12.22 -5.65
CA VAL A 64 -9.54 13.03 -6.19
C VAL A 64 -9.93 14.21 -5.29
N THR A 65 -9.73 14.10 -3.97
CA THR A 65 -10.06 15.17 -3.01
C THR A 65 -9.05 16.31 -2.98
N GLY A 66 -7.85 16.14 -3.56
CA GLY A 66 -6.83 17.20 -3.71
C GLY A 66 -6.17 17.68 -2.40
N ASP A 67 -6.61 17.19 -1.24
CA ASP A 67 -6.08 17.49 0.09
C ASP A 67 -5.10 16.42 0.60
N VAL A 68 -4.98 15.30 -0.11
CA VAL A 68 -4.04 14.23 0.21
C VAL A 68 -2.66 14.58 -0.34
N SER A 69 -1.84 15.18 0.51
CA SER A 69 -0.43 15.46 0.21
C SER A 69 0.48 14.32 0.67
N HIS A 70 1.70 14.28 0.11
CA HIS A 70 2.75 13.35 0.58
C HIS A 70 3.00 13.50 2.09
N GLN A 71 3.03 14.74 2.57
CA GLN A 71 3.20 15.06 4.00
C GLN A 71 2.06 14.47 4.85
N TYR A 72 0.83 14.50 4.35
CA TYR A 72 -0.31 13.91 5.05
C TYR A 72 -0.19 12.38 5.13
N LEU A 73 0.28 11.72 4.07
CA LEU A 73 0.51 10.27 4.06
C LEU A 73 1.64 9.86 5.03
N GLU A 74 2.72 10.63 5.09
CA GLU A 74 3.81 10.42 6.07
C GLU A 74 3.32 10.55 7.51
N GLN A 75 2.51 11.58 7.80
CA GLN A 75 1.91 11.73 9.13
C GLN A 75 1.01 10.55 9.48
N LEU A 76 0.23 10.04 8.52
CA LEU A 76 -0.60 8.85 8.72
C LEU A 76 0.24 7.60 9.02
N GLN A 77 1.38 7.44 8.33
CA GLN A 77 2.35 6.36 8.59
C GLN A 77 2.95 6.45 10.00
N LEU A 78 3.33 7.64 10.46
CA LEU A 78 3.85 7.86 11.81
C LEU A 78 2.81 7.48 12.87
N LEU A 79 1.56 7.93 12.71
CA LEU A 79 0.47 7.58 13.63
C LEU A 79 0.22 6.07 13.70
N ARG A 80 0.29 5.37 12.56
CA ARG A 80 0.15 3.91 12.50
C ARG A 80 1.32 3.19 13.17
N SER A 81 2.54 3.67 12.95
CA SER A 81 3.76 3.13 13.55
C SER A 81 3.73 3.27 15.07
N ASP A 82 3.31 4.42 15.60
CA ASP A 82 3.16 4.65 17.03
C ASP A 82 2.04 3.80 17.65
N SER A 83 0.95 3.59 16.91
CA SER A 83 -0.15 2.71 17.32
C SER A 83 0.28 1.23 17.36
N ALA A 84 1.14 0.80 16.43
CA ALA A 84 1.76 -0.53 16.46
C ALA A 84 2.72 -0.68 17.65
N LYS A 85 3.61 0.29 17.88
CA LYS A 85 4.55 0.30 19.02
C LYS A 85 3.82 0.30 20.38
N LYS A 86 2.74 1.05 20.53
CA LYS A 86 1.90 1.04 21.75
C LYS A 86 1.26 -0.32 21.99
N ARG A 87 0.85 -1.04 20.94
CA ARG A 87 0.35 -2.42 21.07
C ARG A 87 1.44 -3.39 21.51
N THR A 88 2.65 -3.27 20.96
CA THR A 88 3.80 -4.11 21.37
C THR A 88 4.24 -3.84 22.81
N GLN A 89 4.19 -2.58 23.28
CA GLN A 89 4.52 -2.24 24.69
C GLN A 89 3.43 -2.63 25.69
N ALA A 90 2.18 -2.77 25.25
CA ALA A 90 1.06 -3.19 26.08
C ALA A 90 0.94 -4.72 26.23
N ASP A 91 1.85 -5.49 25.61
CA ASP A 91 1.91 -6.94 25.74
C ASP A 91 3.04 -7.35 26.73
N PRO A 92 2.75 -7.46 28.04
CA PRO A 92 3.74 -7.82 29.06
C PRO A 92 4.21 -9.28 28.97
N SER A 93 3.72 -10.07 28.00
CA SER A 93 4.04 -11.49 27.86
C SER A 93 5.43 -11.79 27.27
N VAL A 94 6.12 -10.79 26.71
CA VAL A 94 7.46 -10.98 26.09
C VAL A 94 8.62 -10.81 27.10
N ILE A 95 8.32 -10.57 28.39
CA ILE A 95 9.35 -10.60 29.44
C ILE A 95 9.58 -12.04 29.88
N GLY A 96 10.52 -12.71 29.20
CA GLY A 96 11.26 -13.83 29.78
C GLY A 96 11.27 -15.08 28.92
N LEU A 97 12.42 -15.34 28.29
CA LEU A 97 13.17 -16.60 28.40
C LEU A 97 14.51 -16.42 27.67
N HIS A 98 15.52 -16.03 28.46
CA HIS A 98 16.91 -16.22 28.07
C HIS A 98 17.18 -17.72 28.05
N ASN A 99 17.72 -18.26 26.96
CA ASN A 99 18.38 -19.56 27.04
C ASN A 99 19.89 -19.31 26.97
N ASN A 100 20.51 -19.34 28.15
CA ASN A 100 21.94 -19.51 28.29
C ASN A 100 22.14 -21.01 28.58
N ALA A 101 22.49 -21.77 27.55
CA ALA A 101 23.04 -23.12 27.63
C ALA A 101 23.83 -23.40 26.35
#